data_AF-A0A957FNQ0-F1
#
_entry.id   AF-A0A957FNQ0-F1
#
_cell.length_a   1.000
_cell.length_b   1.000
_cell.length_c   1.000
_cell.angle_alpha   90.00
_cell.angle_beta   90.00
_cell.angle_gamma   90.00
#
_symmetry.space_group_name_H-M   'P 1'
#
loop_
_entity.id
_entity.type
_entity.pdbx_description
1 polymer ?
#
loop_
_entity_poly.entity_id
_entity_poly.type
_entity_poly.pdbx_seq_one_letter_code
_entity_poly.pdbx_strand_id
1 'polypeptide(L)'
;KKRGHTYGTILVDLETNQPIDLLDSREAKDVAAWLKQHPEIEIISRDRAYDYIKAASDGAPDAQQVADPWHLLTNLREAVETMLSHKPTALAAAGKPNEVQDLDKQAKEETAPVVVLQPPDETTTAVPNSLSLTNEQKDKAACYARRQARFELVKQLHKEGYSIREIQQHLQISWRTARKYIDVGVCPQYPTGRIRPSKLTPWLPYLEKRWQDGYTNATQLWREIEAQGFTGTRSLVSRWAAKERKLLPRSTQYSRQQPREVRPKLTKQTRPVPWSSARASWILVKDRAQLDEQEKAALERMIATDKQIEVTAQLAERFVKMVKQKAANNLEQWLKDAVASGVRPLISFAKG
;
A
#
# COMPACT_ATOMS: atom_id res chain seq x y z
N LYS A 1 2.28 5.04 -23.05
CA LYS A 1 3.09 3.98 -22.41
C LYS A 1 3.66 4.52 -21.09
N LYS A 2 3.39 3.88 -19.94
CA LYS A 2 3.99 4.26 -18.64
C LYS A 2 5.45 3.80 -18.63
N ARG A 3 6.39 4.66 -18.21
CA ARG A 3 7.83 4.35 -18.26
C ARG A 3 8.13 3.11 -17.42
N GLY A 4 8.71 2.08 -18.03
CA GLY A 4 9.09 0.81 -17.38
C GLY A 4 8.05 -0.32 -17.44
N HIS A 5 6.95 -0.15 -18.17
CA HIS A 5 5.96 -1.22 -18.39
C HIS A 5 5.83 -1.56 -19.88
N THR A 6 5.98 -2.84 -20.22
CA THR A 6 5.64 -3.41 -21.54
C THR A 6 4.18 -3.85 -21.50
N TYR A 7 3.39 -3.44 -22.50
CA TYR A 7 1.98 -3.79 -22.61
C TYR A 7 1.78 -4.55 -23.91
N GLY A 8 1.22 -5.76 -23.81
CA GLY A 8 0.80 -6.58 -24.94
C GLY A 8 -0.71 -6.59 -25.13
N THR A 9 -1.16 -7.24 -26.20
CA THR A 9 -2.56 -7.49 -26.51
C THR A 9 -2.85 -8.97 -26.34
N ILE A 10 -3.80 -9.32 -25.48
CA ILE A 10 -4.32 -10.69 -25.39
C ILE A 10 -5.57 -10.80 -26.26
N LEU A 11 -5.64 -11.88 -27.05
CA LEU A 11 -6.78 -12.23 -27.86
C LEU A 11 -7.47 -13.42 -27.20
N VAL A 12 -8.76 -13.30 -26.95
CA VAL A 12 -9.54 -14.29 -26.19
C VAL A 12 -10.76 -14.65 -27.02
N ASP A 13 -11.03 -15.96 -27.10
CA ASP A 13 -12.20 -16.49 -27.74
C ASP A 13 -13.46 -16.12 -26.94
N LEU A 14 -14.45 -15.49 -27.59
CA LEU A 14 -15.65 -14.97 -26.91
C LEU A 14 -16.62 -16.05 -26.45
N GLU A 15 -16.54 -17.26 -27.00
CA GLU A 15 -17.43 -18.36 -26.67
C GLU A 15 -16.85 -19.22 -25.55
N THR A 16 -15.58 -19.56 -25.66
CA THR A 16 -14.87 -20.47 -24.75
C THR A 16 -14.16 -19.74 -23.60
N ASN A 17 -13.99 -18.41 -23.70
CA ASN A 17 -13.21 -17.57 -22.79
C ASN A 17 -11.75 -18.04 -22.64
N GLN A 18 -11.20 -18.71 -23.66
CA GLN A 18 -9.81 -19.16 -23.67
C GLN A 18 -8.92 -18.18 -24.42
N PRO A 19 -7.69 -17.90 -23.93
CA PRO A 19 -6.72 -17.15 -24.70
C PRO A 19 -6.41 -17.87 -26.02
N ILE A 20 -6.58 -17.15 -27.13
CA ILE A 20 -6.19 -17.60 -28.47
C ILE A 20 -4.71 -17.27 -28.70
N ASP A 21 -4.33 -16.02 -28.42
CA ASP A 21 -2.97 -15.54 -28.68
C ASP A 21 -2.60 -14.37 -27.76
N LEU A 22 -1.31 -14.09 -27.64
CA LEU A 22 -0.75 -12.98 -26.88
C LEU A 22 0.30 -12.25 -27.71
N LEU A 23 -0.07 -11.07 -28.22
CA LEU A 23 0.82 -10.20 -28.96
C LEU A 23 1.66 -9.35 -27.99
N ASP A 24 2.99 -9.35 -28.15
CA ASP A 24 3.88 -8.45 -27.39
C ASP A 24 3.88 -7.01 -27.97
N SER A 25 2.71 -6.53 -28.38
CA SER A 25 2.47 -5.18 -28.85
C SER A 25 1.03 -4.78 -28.62
N ARG A 26 0.81 -3.48 -28.46
CA ARG A 26 -0.50 -2.82 -28.41
C ARG A 26 -0.71 -1.84 -29.56
N GLU A 27 0.20 -1.87 -30.54
CA GLU A 27 0.20 -0.92 -31.64
C GLU A 27 -0.81 -1.36 -32.68
N ALA A 28 -1.60 -0.39 -33.16
CA ALA A 28 -2.73 -0.67 -34.05
C ALA A 28 -2.32 -1.50 -35.29
N LYS A 29 -1.12 -1.25 -35.81
CA LYS A 29 -0.56 -1.94 -36.98
C LYS A 29 -0.37 -3.43 -36.74
N ASP A 30 0.16 -3.80 -35.57
CA ASP A 30 0.51 -5.20 -35.27
C ASP A 30 -0.76 -6.01 -35.01
N VAL A 31 -1.71 -5.42 -34.27
CA VAL A 31 -3.02 -6.04 -34.03
C VAL A 31 -3.82 -6.16 -35.34
N ALA A 32 -3.79 -5.14 -36.21
CA ALA A 32 -4.44 -5.22 -37.52
C ALA A 32 -3.82 -6.30 -38.42
N ALA A 33 -2.49 -6.45 -38.39
CA ALA A 33 -1.80 -7.47 -39.16
C ALA A 33 -2.18 -8.88 -38.71
N TRP A 34 -2.41 -9.08 -37.41
CA TRP A 34 -2.93 -10.32 -36.88
C TRP A 34 -4.37 -10.56 -37.32
N LEU A 35 -5.27 -9.57 -37.16
CA LEU A 35 -6.68 -9.70 -37.56
C LEU A 35 -6.85 -10.05 -39.05
N LYS A 36 -5.99 -9.54 -39.94
CA LYS A 36 -6.02 -9.90 -41.37
C LYS A 36 -5.74 -11.36 -41.66
N GLN A 37 -5.05 -12.05 -40.76
CA GLN A 37 -4.78 -13.49 -40.88
C GLN A 37 -5.97 -14.35 -40.42
N HIS A 38 -6.97 -13.72 -39.81
CA HIS A 38 -8.15 -14.35 -39.24
C HIS A 38 -9.46 -13.79 -39.82
N PRO A 39 -9.71 -13.99 -41.14
CA PRO A 39 -10.92 -13.50 -41.81
C PRO A 39 -12.21 -14.16 -41.29
N GLU A 40 -12.11 -15.26 -40.55
CA GLU A 40 -13.24 -15.94 -39.90
C GLU A 40 -13.85 -15.15 -38.72
N ILE A 41 -13.20 -14.08 -38.25
CA ILE A 41 -13.67 -13.30 -37.12
C ILE A 41 -14.86 -12.43 -37.56
N GLU A 42 -16.05 -12.77 -37.06
CA GLU A 42 -17.27 -12.01 -37.33
C GLU A 42 -17.55 -10.93 -36.27
N ILE A 43 -17.09 -11.10 -35.03
CA ILE A 43 -17.38 -10.19 -33.90
C ILE A 43 -16.09 -9.87 -33.15
N ILE A 44 -15.84 -8.59 -32.92
CA ILE A 44 -14.72 -8.10 -32.11
C ILE A 44 -15.25 -7.35 -30.89
N SER A 45 -15.06 -7.94 -29.71
CA SER A 45 -15.27 -7.26 -28.43
C SER A 45 -14.00 -6.56 -28.00
N ARG A 46 -14.05 -5.24 -27.78
CA ARG A 46 -12.86 -4.43 -27.48
C ARG A 46 -13.13 -3.30 -26.48
N ASP A 47 -12.04 -2.78 -25.93
CA ASP A 47 -12.02 -1.52 -25.19
C ASP A 47 -12.35 -0.32 -26.11
N ARG A 48 -12.43 0.90 -25.57
CA ARG A 48 -12.68 2.12 -26.39
C ARG A 48 -11.39 2.85 -26.80
N ALA A 49 -10.22 2.24 -26.66
CA ALA A 49 -8.98 2.91 -27.00
C ALA A 49 -8.82 3.05 -28.52
N TYR A 50 -8.28 4.20 -28.93
CA TYR A 50 -8.08 4.54 -30.34
C TYR A 50 -7.29 3.48 -31.11
N ASP A 51 -6.23 2.93 -30.49
CA ASP A 51 -5.37 1.93 -31.13
C ASP A 51 -6.15 0.68 -31.55
N TYR A 52 -7.07 0.19 -30.72
CA TYR A 52 -7.86 -1.00 -31.00
C TYR A 52 -9.03 -0.72 -31.95
N ILE A 53 -9.64 0.47 -31.88
CA ILE A 53 -10.63 0.92 -32.88
C ILE A 53 -10.00 0.93 -34.27
N LYS A 54 -8.80 1.52 -34.38
CA LYS A 54 -8.06 1.57 -35.63
C LYS A 54 -7.65 0.18 -36.10
N ALA A 55 -7.12 -0.64 -35.20
CA ALA A 55 -6.70 -2.00 -35.53
C ALA A 55 -7.86 -2.86 -36.08
N ALA A 56 -9.02 -2.82 -35.41
CA ALA A 56 -10.20 -3.55 -35.83
C ALA A 56 -10.69 -3.07 -37.21
N SER A 57 -10.76 -1.75 -37.41
CA SER A 57 -11.22 -1.17 -38.67
C SER A 57 -10.27 -1.47 -39.84
N ASP A 58 -8.95 -1.46 -39.61
CA ASP A 58 -7.94 -1.74 -40.63
C ASP A 58 -7.73 -3.24 -40.87
N GLY A 59 -7.97 -4.07 -39.85
CA GLY A 59 -7.61 -5.48 -39.82
C GLY A 59 -8.76 -6.44 -40.13
N ALA A 60 -9.98 -6.08 -39.72
CA ALA A 60 -11.20 -6.87 -39.91
C ALA A 60 -12.39 -5.92 -40.11
N PRO A 61 -12.45 -5.22 -41.26
CA PRO A 61 -13.48 -4.19 -41.51
C PRO A 61 -14.91 -4.74 -41.54
N ASP A 62 -15.06 -6.01 -41.92
CA ASP A 62 -16.35 -6.69 -42.01
C ASP A 62 -16.84 -7.23 -40.66
N ALA A 63 -15.96 -7.28 -39.64
CA ALA A 63 -16.31 -7.75 -38.31
C ALA A 63 -17.12 -6.72 -37.53
N GLN A 64 -18.20 -7.16 -36.88
CA GLN A 64 -18.99 -6.33 -36.01
C GLN A 64 -18.22 -5.98 -34.73
N GLN A 65 -17.94 -4.69 -34.54
CA GLN A 65 -17.27 -4.21 -33.33
C GLN A 65 -18.29 -3.96 -32.21
N VAL A 66 -18.09 -4.60 -31.07
CA VAL A 66 -18.90 -4.46 -29.85
C VAL A 66 -18.05 -3.99 -28.68
N ALA A 67 -18.69 -3.31 -27.72
CA ALA A 67 -18.00 -2.86 -26.52
C ALA A 67 -17.83 -4.02 -25.52
N ASP A 68 -16.63 -4.13 -24.95
CA ASP A 68 -16.33 -5.12 -23.92
C ASP A 68 -17.15 -4.87 -22.63
N PRO A 69 -17.91 -5.88 -22.15
CA PRO A 69 -18.65 -5.80 -20.89
C PRO A 69 -17.82 -5.40 -19.67
N TRP A 70 -16.58 -5.87 -19.55
CA TRP A 70 -15.71 -5.54 -18.41
C TRP A 70 -15.40 -4.04 -18.39
N HIS A 71 -15.13 -3.46 -19.55
CA HIS A 71 -14.88 -2.02 -19.69
C HIS A 71 -16.14 -1.21 -19.42
N LEU A 72 -17.32 -1.67 -19.86
CA LEU A 72 -18.59 -1.01 -19.54
C LEU A 72 -18.85 -0.94 -18.04
N LEU A 73 -18.60 -2.04 -17.32
CA LEU A 73 -18.78 -2.10 -15.86
C LEU A 73 -17.74 -1.27 -15.11
N THR A 74 -16.48 -1.29 -15.58
CA THR A 74 -15.40 -0.48 -15.00
C THR A 74 -15.70 1.01 -15.17
N ASN A 75 -16.10 1.44 -16.37
CA ASN A 75 -16.44 2.83 -16.65
C ASN A 75 -17.66 3.30 -15.83
N LEU A 76 -18.67 2.43 -15.64
CA LEU A 76 -19.79 2.73 -14.75
C LEU A 76 -19.30 2.97 -13.31
N ARG A 77 -18.43 2.08 -12.80
CA ARG A 77 -17.86 2.20 -11.46
C ARG A 77 -17.07 3.51 -11.31
N GLU A 78 -16.27 3.88 -12.30
CA GLU A 78 -15.51 5.14 -12.29
C GLU A 78 -16.44 6.37 -12.29
N ALA A 79 -17.56 6.33 -13.03
CA ALA A 79 -18.56 7.39 -12.99
C ALA A 79 -19.20 7.51 -11.60
N VAL A 80 -19.54 6.39 -10.96
CA VAL A 80 -20.06 6.35 -9.59
C VAL A 80 -19.03 6.87 -8.59
N GLU A 81 -17.76 6.45 -8.73
CA GLU A 81 -16.66 6.90 -7.89
C GLU A 81 -16.44 8.41 -7.99
N THR A 82 -16.49 8.95 -9.22
CA THR A 82 -16.41 10.40 -9.47
C THR A 82 -17.54 11.14 -8.79
N MET A 83 -18.79 10.65 -8.91
CA MET A 83 -19.94 11.24 -8.23
C MET A 83 -19.76 11.27 -6.70
N LEU A 84 -19.30 10.17 -6.11
CA LEU A 84 -19.08 10.06 -4.67
C LEU A 84 -17.92 10.94 -4.17
N SER A 85 -16.89 11.15 -4.99
CA SER A 85 -15.77 12.04 -4.65
C SER A 85 -16.21 13.48 -4.35
N HIS A 86 -17.34 13.91 -4.92
CA HIS A 86 -17.95 15.21 -4.68
C HIS A 86 -18.90 15.23 -3.46
N LYS A 87 -19.03 14.13 -2.72
CA LYS A 87 -19.98 13.98 -1.60
C LYS A 87 -19.29 13.55 -0.30
N PRO A 88 -18.42 14.40 0.27
CA PRO A 88 -17.64 14.06 1.47
C PRO A 88 -18.53 13.80 2.71
N THR A 89 -19.71 14.43 2.78
CA THR A 89 -20.68 14.22 3.87
C THR A 89 -21.26 12.81 3.85
N ALA A 90 -21.63 12.31 2.68
CA ALA A 90 -22.11 10.93 2.53
C ALA A 90 -20.99 9.92 2.82
N LEU A 91 -19.77 10.18 2.33
CA LEU A 91 -18.61 9.32 2.63
C LEU A 91 -18.25 9.29 4.12
N ALA A 92 -18.46 10.40 4.84
CA ALA A 92 -18.34 10.44 6.29
C ALA A 92 -19.44 9.65 7.00
N ALA A 93 -20.69 9.72 6.51
CA ALA A 93 -21.82 8.95 7.05
C ALA A 93 -21.67 7.43 6.84
N ALA A 94 -20.91 6.99 5.83
CA ALA A 94 -20.60 5.58 5.61
C ALA A 94 -19.80 4.97 6.78
N GLY A 95 -18.90 5.74 7.41
CA GLY A 95 -18.06 5.28 8.51
C GLY A 95 -18.82 5.09 9.83
N LYS A 96 -18.48 4.04 10.59
CA LYS A 96 -18.95 3.85 11.97
C LYS A 96 -18.06 4.62 12.96
N PRO A 97 -18.58 5.15 14.09
CA PRO A 97 -17.78 5.82 15.13
C PRO A 97 -16.70 4.97 15.84
N ASN A 98 -16.45 3.72 15.40
CA ASN A 98 -15.53 2.81 16.09
C ASN A 98 -14.75 1.84 15.17
N GLU A 99 -14.65 2.10 13.87
CA GLU A 99 -13.73 1.34 13.00
C GLU A 99 -12.33 1.95 13.05
N VAL A 100 -11.45 1.32 13.83
CA VAL A 100 -10.00 1.42 13.60
C VAL A 100 -9.73 0.64 12.31
N GLN A 101 -9.22 1.32 11.28
CA GLN A 101 -8.82 0.65 10.04
C GLN A 101 -7.60 -0.24 10.31
N ASP A 102 -7.84 -1.53 10.53
CA ASP A 102 -6.89 -2.59 10.23
C ASP A 102 -7.32 -3.24 8.90
N LEU A 103 -6.97 -2.61 7.79
CA LEU A 103 -7.06 -3.22 6.46
C LEU A 103 -5.72 -3.02 5.74
N ASP A 104 -4.72 -3.77 6.20
CA ASP A 104 -3.56 -4.18 5.39
C ASP A 104 -2.83 -5.43 5.93
N LYS A 105 -3.48 -6.23 6.79
CA LYS A 105 -2.89 -7.46 7.36
C LYS A 105 -3.91 -8.58 7.54
N GLN A 106 -4.58 -9.02 6.48
CA GLN A 106 -5.21 -10.34 6.48
C GLN A 106 -5.00 -11.03 5.13
N ALA A 107 -3.76 -11.45 4.92
CA ALA A 107 -3.48 -12.65 4.14
C ALA A 107 -2.42 -13.43 4.93
N LYS A 108 -2.80 -14.65 5.34
CA LYS A 108 -2.05 -15.63 6.14
C LYS A 108 -2.11 -15.40 7.66
N GLU A 109 -3.02 -16.10 8.31
CA GLU A 109 -2.69 -17.17 9.27
C GLU A 109 -3.99 -17.68 9.92
N GLU A 110 -4.60 -18.68 9.27
CA GLU A 110 -5.40 -19.68 9.98
C GLU A 110 -4.56 -20.96 9.99
N THR A 111 -4.10 -21.37 11.18
CA THR A 111 -4.30 -22.71 11.73
C THR A 111 -3.99 -22.66 13.24
N ALA A 112 -4.97 -23.11 14.01
CA ALA A 112 -5.10 -23.01 15.47
C ALA A 112 -4.21 -24.01 16.25
N PRO A 113 -4.50 -24.32 17.54
CA PRO A 113 -4.51 -23.48 18.75
C PRO A 113 -3.55 -24.05 19.83
N VAL A 114 -3.71 -23.62 21.09
CA VAL A 114 -3.57 -24.40 22.36
C VAL A 114 -2.55 -23.84 23.40
N VAL A 115 -3.16 -23.36 24.50
CA VAL A 115 -2.80 -23.50 25.93
C VAL A 115 -1.88 -22.48 26.61
N VAL A 116 -2.56 -21.56 27.31
CA VAL A 116 -2.41 -21.12 28.71
C VAL A 116 -1.31 -21.79 29.53
N LEU A 117 -0.47 -20.99 30.20
CA LEU A 117 -0.04 -21.18 31.61
C LEU A 117 0.72 -19.91 32.08
N GLN A 118 0.08 -19.10 32.92
CA GLN A 118 0.73 -18.44 34.07
C GLN A 118 0.76 -19.46 35.23
N PRO A 119 1.49 -19.30 36.38
CA PRO A 119 2.11 -18.11 37.03
C PRO A 119 3.52 -18.49 37.63
N PRO A 120 4.12 -17.95 38.73
CA PRO A 120 3.73 -16.87 39.67
C PRO A 120 4.81 -15.85 40.09
N ASP A 121 4.34 -14.84 40.84
CA ASP A 121 5.09 -13.88 41.65
C ASP A 121 5.98 -14.55 42.73
N GLU A 122 7.17 -14.00 42.99
CA GLU A 122 7.51 -13.29 44.25
C GLU A 122 9.03 -13.06 44.42
N THR A 123 9.33 -11.94 45.10
CA THR A 123 10.52 -11.63 45.93
C THR A 123 11.88 -11.27 45.31
N THR A 124 12.11 -9.95 45.30
CA THR A 124 13.31 -9.21 45.72
C THR A 124 14.54 -10.02 46.16
N THR A 125 15.66 -9.81 45.45
CA THR A 125 16.99 -9.57 46.06
C THR A 125 17.84 -8.69 45.13
N ALA A 126 18.41 -7.61 45.67
CA ALA A 126 19.54 -6.85 45.09
C ALA A 126 20.78 -7.76 45.08
N VAL A 127 21.70 -7.78 44.09
CA VAL A 127 22.70 -6.80 43.60
C VAL A 127 23.40 -7.47 42.36
N PRO A 128 24.39 -6.90 41.62
CA PRO A 128 24.75 -5.52 41.29
C PRO A 128 24.82 -5.26 39.76
N ASN A 129 25.05 -4.01 39.38
CA ASN A 129 25.22 -3.49 38.01
C ASN A 129 26.05 -4.39 37.06
N SER A 130 25.38 -5.02 36.10
CA SER A 130 25.99 -5.45 34.84
C SER A 130 25.64 -4.43 33.75
N LEU A 131 26.69 -3.92 33.09
CA LEU A 131 26.66 -2.93 32.01
C LEU A 131 25.57 -3.27 30.99
N SER A 132 24.43 -2.58 31.06
CA SER A 132 23.33 -2.75 30.13
C SER A 132 23.77 -2.29 28.74
N LEU A 133 24.03 -3.24 27.86
CA LEU A 133 24.35 -3.01 26.45
C LEU A 133 23.33 -2.05 25.82
N THR A 134 23.84 -1.01 25.16
CA THR A 134 23.02 -0.01 24.47
C THR A 134 22.12 -0.67 23.41
N ASN A 135 20.97 -0.05 23.07
CA ASN A 135 20.04 -0.58 22.05
C ASN A 135 20.75 -0.85 20.71
N GLU A 136 21.76 -0.04 20.35
CA GLU A 136 22.56 -0.21 19.14
C GLU A 136 23.46 -1.47 19.20
N GLN A 137 23.97 -1.83 20.39
CA GLN A 137 24.70 -3.08 20.60
C GLN A 137 23.76 -4.29 20.56
N LYS A 138 22.54 -4.16 21.08
CA LYS A 138 21.49 -5.20 20.99
C LYS A 138 21.05 -5.46 19.54
N ASP A 139 20.87 -4.41 18.74
CA ASP A 139 20.50 -4.53 17.33
C ASP A 139 21.63 -5.16 16.49
N LYS A 140 22.89 -4.81 16.77
CA LYS A 140 24.06 -5.44 16.12
C LYS A 140 24.18 -6.92 16.49
N ALA A 141 23.98 -7.28 17.75
CA ALA A 141 23.97 -8.67 18.21
C ALA A 141 22.83 -9.48 17.54
N ALA A 142 21.63 -8.91 17.44
CA ALA A 142 20.50 -9.55 16.75
C ALA A 142 20.74 -9.75 15.25
N CYS A 143 21.38 -8.78 14.57
CA CYS A 143 21.76 -8.92 13.17
C CYS A 143 22.82 -10.01 12.96
N TYR A 144 23.79 -10.11 13.86
CA TYR A 144 24.79 -11.16 13.85
C TYR A 144 24.15 -12.54 14.07
N ALA A 145 23.27 -12.67 15.08
CA ALA A 145 22.55 -13.92 15.38
C ALA A 145 21.73 -14.42 14.18
N ARG A 146 20.97 -13.54 13.50
CA ARG A 146 20.21 -13.90 12.29
C ARG A 146 21.11 -14.39 11.15
N ARG A 147 22.30 -13.80 11.00
CA ARG A 147 23.25 -14.20 9.96
C ARG A 147 23.93 -15.52 10.30
N GLN A 148 24.27 -15.73 11.56
CA GLN A 148 24.84 -16.97 12.07
C GLN A 148 23.88 -18.15 11.86
N ALA A 149 22.61 -18.01 12.26
CA ALA A 149 21.58 -19.03 12.04
C ALA A 149 21.42 -19.37 10.55
N ARG A 150 21.46 -18.36 9.67
CA ARG A 150 21.39 -18.57 8.22
C ARG A 150 22.62 -19.27 7.65
N PHE A 151 23.81 -19.00 8.20
CA PHE A 151 25.05 -19.66 7.82
C PHE A 151 25.05 -21.15 8.21
N GLU A 152 24.60 -21.44 9.43
CA GLU A 152 24.47 -22.82 9.93
C GLU A 152 23.45 -23.62 9.12
N LEU A 153 22.30 -23.03 8.78
CA LEU A 153 21.27 -23.68 7.99
C LEU A 153 21.73 -24.01 6.56
N VAL A 154 22.52 -23.14 5.92
CA VAL A 154 23.12 -23.43 4.61
C VAL A 154 24.11 -24.61 4.70
N LYS A 155 24.93 -24.67 5.75
CA LYS A 155 25.87 -25.79 5.94
C LYS A 155 25.16 -27.10 6.25
N GLN A 156 24.09 -27.05 7.03
CA GLN A 156 23.27 -28.22 7.33
C GLN A 156 22.65 -28.80 6.05
N LEU A 157 21.97 -27.97 5.25
CA LEU A 157 21.34 -28.42 4.00
C LEU A 157 22.39 -28.94 2.98
N HIS A 158 23.57 -28.34 2.93
CA HIS A 158 24.64 -28.86 2.09
C HIS A 158 25.19 -30.20 2.60
N LYS A 159 25.27 -30.40 3.92
CA LYS A 159 25.67 -31.69 4.52
C LYS A 159 24.63 -32.79 4.27
N GLU A 160 23.36 -32.42 4.21
CA GLU A 160 22.23 -33.29 3.86
C GLU A 160 22.18 -33.64 2.36
N GLY A 161 23.07 -33.07 1.54
CA GLY A 161 23.24 -33.41 0.12
C GLY A 161 22.46 -32.56 -0.86
N TYR A 162 21.76 -31.51 -0.39
CA TYR A 162 21.03 -30.58 -1.27
C TYR A 162 21.99 -29.77 -2.13
N SER A 163 21.63 -29.60 -3.41
CA SER A 163 22.39 -28.79 -4.35
C SER A 163 22.30 -27.29 -4.02
N ILE A 164 23.31 -26.52 -4.44
CA ILE A 164 23.37 -25.07 -4.22
C ILE A 164 22.12 -24.36 -4.77
N ARG A 165 21.51 -24.88 -5.85
CA ARG A 165 20.28 -24.33 -6.45
C ARG A 165 19.05 -24.59 -5.58
N GLU A 166 18.94 -25.77 -4.97
CA GLU A 166 17.85 -26.10 -4.03
C GLU A 166 17.97 -25.25 -2.76
N ILE A 167 19.19 -25.08 -2.23
CA ILE A 167 19.45 -24.20 -1.08
C ILE A 167 19.07 -22.74 -1.40
N GLN A 168 19.33 -22.26 -2.63
CA GLN A 168 18.89 -20.94 -3.08
C GLN A 168 17.36 -20.81 -3.04
N GLN A 169 16.62 -21.79 -3.57
CA GLN A 169 15.16 -21.73 -3.64
C GLN A 169 14.53 -21.85 -2.25
N HIS A 170 15.06 -22.74 -1.41
CA HIS A 170 14.54 -23.02 -0.07
C HIS A 170 14.79 -21.86 0.92
N LEU A 171 15.98 -21.22 0.86
CA LEU A 171 16.34 -20.14 1.78
C LEU A 171 16.18 -18.74 1.20
N GLN A 172 15.77 -18.62 -0.07
CA GLN A 172 15.65 -17.35 -0.82
C GLN A 172 16.91 -16.47 -0.72
N ILE A 173 18.09 -17.10 -0.85
CA ILE A 173 19.39 -16.41 -0.85
C ILE A 173 20.06 -16.58 -2.21
N SER A 174 20.92 -15.62 -2.60
CA SER A 174 21.64 -15.76 -3.87
C SER A 174 22.54 -16.99 -3.85
N TRP A 175 22.65 -17.70 -4.98
CA TRP A 175 23.55 -18.86 -5.11
C TRP A 175 25.01 -18.51 -4.79
N ARG A 176 25.45 -17.27 -5.05
CA ARG A 176 26.78 -16.78 -4.68
C ARG A 176 26.97 -16.72 -3.17
N THR A 177 25.90 -16.37 -2.43
CA THR A 177 25.89 -16.33 -0.97
C THR A 177 25.89 -17.74 -0.38
N ALA A 178 25.08 -18.65 -0.94
CA ALA A 178 25.04 -20.05 -0.53
C ALA A 178 26.41 -20.71 -0.75
N ARG A 179 26.99 -20.57 -1.94
CA ARG A 179 28.35 -21.05 -2.27
C ARG A 179 29.40 -20.48 -1.32
N LYS A 180 29.39 -19.16 -1.10
CA LYS A 180 30.31 -18.51 -0.14
C LYS A 180 30.16 -19.05 1.29
N TYR A 181 28.96 -19.39 1.73
CA TYR A 181 28.74 -19.94 3.07
C TYR A 181 29.19 -21.40 3.20
N ILE A 182 29.16 -22.15 2.11
CA ILE A 182 29.71 -23.50 2.02
C ILE A 182 31.24 -23.46 2.06
N ASP A 183 31.84 -22.57 1.27
CA ASP A 183 33.30 -22.46 1.09
C ASP A 183 34.03 -21.95 2.35
N VAL A 184 33.37 -21.15 3.18
CA VAL A 184 34.01 -20.49 4.34
C VAL A 184 33.74 -21.26 5.64
N GLY A 185 34.78 -21.46 6.45
CA GLY A 185 34.71 -22.17 7.74
C GLY A 185 33.84 -21.46 8.80
N VAL A 186 33.87 -20.13 8.83
CA VAL A 186 33.23 -19.26 9.83
C VAL A 186 32.30 -18.23 9.16
N CYS A 187 31.21 -17.83 9.83
CA CYS A 187 30.29 -16.83 9.31
C CYS A 187 31.02 -15.50 8.99
N PRO A 188 30.94 -14.99 7.73
CA PRO A 188 31.63 -13.76 7.36
C PRO A 188 31.14 -12.55 8.16
N GLN A 189 32.07 -11.90 8.86
CA GLN A 189 31.84 -10.60 9.48
C GLN A 189 32.11 -9.50 8.45
N TYR A 190 31.09 -8.72 8.12
CA TYR A 190 31.25 -7.54 7.28
C TYR A 190 31.50 -6.34 8.19
N PRO A 191 32.65 -5.65 8.09
CA PRO A 191 32.88 -4.45 8.86
C PRO A 191 31.77 -3.45 8.53
N THR A 192 31.15 -2.89 9.57
CA THR A 192 30.24 -1.75 9.41
C THR A 192 31.00 -0.64 8.68
N GLY A 193 30.41 -0.09 7.61
CA GLY A 193 31.08 0.88 6.75
C GLY A 193 31.82 1.98 7.53
N ARG A 194 32.96 2.44 6.98
CA ARG A 194 33.79 3.48 7.62
C ARG A 194 32.91 4.68 8.01
N ILE A 195 32.80 4.95 9.32
CA ILE A 195 32.19 6.17 9.82
C ILE A 195 33.10 7.32 9.39
N ARG A 196 32.70 8.07 8.36
CA ARG A 196 33.43 9.26 7.96
C ARG A 196 33.23 10.33 9.04
N PRO A 197 34.30 11.04 9.46
CA PRO A 197 34.15 12.15 10.39
C PRO A 197 33.17 13.16 9.80
N SER A 198 32.17 13.55 10.59
CA SER A 198 31.17 14.53 10.19
C SER A 198 31.79 15.92 10.18
N LYS A 199 31.20 16.87 9.43
CA LYS A 199 31.58 18.30 9.54
C LYS A 199 31.49 18.83 10.98
N LEU A 200 30.72 18.17 11.84
CA LEU A 200 30.59 18.49 13.26
C LEU A 200 31.76 18.00 14.11
N THR A 201 32.54 17.01 13.64
CA THR A 201 33.59 16.34 14.43
C THR A 201 34.63 17.32 15.01
N PRO A 202 35.13 18.33 14.27
CA PRO A 202 36.06 19.33 14.83
C PRO A 202 35.44 20.22 15.93
N TRP A 203 34.11 20.36 15.95
CA TRP A 203 33.37 21.24 16.85
C TRP A 203 32.79 20.53 18.07
N LEU A 204 32.90 19.21 18.13
CA LEU A 204 32.42 18.40 19.27
C LEU A 204 33.01 18.86 20.62
N PRO A 205 34.33 19.14 20.76
CA PRO A 205 34.88 19.56 22.05
C PRO A 205 34.28 20.86 22.57
N TYR A 206 34.02 21.83 21.67
CA TYR A 206 33.38 23.09 22.02
C TYR A 206 31.92 22.86 22.44
N LEU A 207 31.18 22.06 21.68
CA LEU A 207 29.80 21.75 21.97
C LEU A 207 29.63 20.98 23.29
N GLU A 208 30.49 20.01 23.57
CA GLU A 208 30.51 19.27 24.83
C GLU A 208 30.80 20.17 26.03
N LYS A 209 31.77 21.08 25.92
CA LYS A 209 32.06 22.08 26.96
C LYS A 209 30.83 22.96 27.25
N ARG A 210 30.23 23.54 26.21
CA ARG A 210 29.03 24.38 26.36
C ARG A 210 27.82 23.61 26.90
N TRP A 211 27.74 22.31 26.59
CA TRP A 211 26.70 21.42 27.11
C TRP A 211 26.88 21.13 28.60
N GLN A 212 28.11 20.91 29.05
CA GLN A 212 28.47 20.78 30.46
C GLN A 212 28.22 22.07 31.24
N ASP A 213 28.44 23.23 30.61
CA ASP A 213 28.11 24.55 31.15
C ASP A 213 26.59 24.83 31.22
N GLY A 214 25.74 23.88 30.81
CA GLY A 214 24.27 23.95 30.92
C GLY A 214 23.56 24.58 29.71
N TYR A 215 24.28 24.95 28.65
CA TYR A 215 23.69 25.52 27.43
C TYR A 215 23.15 24.40 26.53
N THR A 216 21.87 24.03 26.73
CA THR A 216 21.24 22.89 26.04
C THR A 216 20.42 23.25 24.79
N ASN A 217 20.37 24.54 24.43
CA ASN A 217 19.64 25.02 23.26
C ASN A 217 20.44 24.81 21.97
N ALA A 218 20.04 23.81 21.19
CA ALA A 218 20.73 23.45 19.95
C ALA A 218 20.77 24.55 18.89
N THR A 219 19.78 25.46 18.85
CA THR A 219 19.78 26.58 17.90
C THR A 219 20.77 27.66 18.33
N GLN A 220 20.91 27.88 19.64
CA GLN A 220 21.91 28.80 20.19
C GLN A 220 23.32 28.27 19.96
N LEU A 221 23.57 26.99 20.31
CA LEU A 221 24.85 26.33 20.06
C LEU A 221 25.25 26.36 18.58
N TRP A 222 24.28 26.20 17.68
CA TRP A 222 24.53 26.31 16.24
C TRP A 222 24.96 27.72 15.82
N ARG A 223 24.29 28.77 16.30
CA ARG A 223 24.68 30.16 16.03
C ARG A 223 26.08 30.49 16.58
N GLU A 224 26.41 29.98 17.75
CA GLU A 224 27.72 30.19 18.39
C GLU A 224 28.86 29.57 17.57
N ILE A 225 28.68 28.35 17.04
CA ILE A 225 29.70 27.72 16.19
C ILE A 225 29.70 28.27 14.76
N GLU A 226 28.55 28.71 14.23
CA GLU A 226 28.44 29.36 12.92
C GLU A 226 29.23 30.67 12.91
N ALA A 227 29.12 31.48 13.98
CA ALA A 227 29.90 32.70 14.15
C ALA A 227 31.42 32.45 14.25
N GLN A 228 31.84 31.24 14.64
CA GLN A 228 33.25 30.84 14.72
C GLN A 228 33.75 30.15 13.43
N GLY A 229 32.90 29.99 12.40
CA GLY A 229 33.28 29.46 11.10
C GLY A 229 32.74 28.06 10.76
N PHE A 230 31.74 27.56 11.48
CA PHE A 230 31.10 26.28 11.14
C PHE A 230 30.26 26.37 9.86
N THR A 231 30.64 25.62 8.83
CA THR A 231 29.96 25.59 7.51
C THR A 231 28.88 24.49 7.41
N GLY A 232 28.32 24.03 8.53
CA GLY A 232 27.36 22.93 8.57
C GLY A 232 25.93 23.37 8.90
N THR A 233 24.96 22.47 8.75
CA THR A 233 23.55 22.79 8.95
C THR A 233 23.13 22.71 10.43
N ARG A 234 22.18 23.57 10.84
CA ARG A 234 21.55 23.56 12.18
C ARG A 234 21.02 22.20 12.61
N SER A 235 20.52 21.41 11.66
CA SER A 235 20.01 20.06 11.89
C SER A 235 21.07 19.08 12.38
N LEU A 236 22.35 19.32 12.06
CA LEU A 236 23.47 18.48 12.51
C LEU A 236 23.73 18.68 14.01
N VAL A 237 23.78 19.93 14.46
CA VAL A 237 23.89 20.30 15.88
C VAL A 237 22.65 19.86 16.66
N SER A 238 21.47 19.97 16.05
CA SER A 238 20.21 19.52 16.68
C SER A 238 20.15 18.00 16.90
N ARG A 239 20.68 17.22 15.95
CA ARG A 239 20.79 15.76 16.10
C ARG A 239 21.80 15.36 17.17
N TRP A 240 22.94 16.04 17.22
CA TRP A 240 23.93 15.84 18.27
C TRP A 240 23.36 16.17 19.66
N ALA A 241 22.75 17.35 19.83
CA ALA A 241 22.11 17.75 21.09
C ALA A 241 20.98 16.80 21.49
N ALA A 242 20.21 16.26 20.54
CA ALA A 242 19.18 15.26 20.82
C ALA A 242 19.77 13.91 21.27
N LYS A 243 20.96 13.54 20.79
CA LYS A 243 21.70 12.35 21.25
C LYS A 243 22.20 12.56 22.68
N GLU A 244 22.81 13.70 22.97
CA GLU A 244 23.29 14.04 24.32
C GLU A 244 22.15 14.08 25.36
N ARG A 245 20.97 14.61 25.01
CA ARG A 245 19.80 14.55 25.91
C ARG A 245 19.34 13.14 26.26
N LYS A 246 19.53 12.19 25.35
CA LYS A 246 19.18 10.78 25.60
C LYS A 246 20.17 10.07 26.51
N LEU A 247 21.41 10.58 26.59
CA LEU A 247 22.47 10.04 27.46
C LEU A 247 22.38 10.58 28.90
N LEU A 248 21.71 11.72 29.11
CA LEU A 248 21.41 12.23 30.45
C LEU A 248 20.44 11.31 31.23
N PRO A 249 20.66 11.08 32.54
CA PRO A 249 19.77 10.28 33.36
C PRO A 249 18.36 10.87 33.39
N ARG A 250 17.35 10.00 33.41
CA ARG A 250 15.91 10.36 33.33
C ARG A 250 15.48 11.44 34.34
N SER A 251 16.16 11.56 35.49
CA SER A 251 15.89 12.56 36.52
C SER A 251 16.30 13.99 36.12
N THR A 252 17.24 14.15 35.20
CA THR A 252 17.79 15.45 34.75
C THR A 252 17.27 15.90 33.40
N GLN A 253 16.53 15.02 32.70
CA GLN A 253 15.78 15.40 31.52
C GLN A 253 14.69 16.36 31.99
N TYR A 254 14.86 17.66 31.72
CA TYR A 254 13.86 18.71 31.98
C TYR A 254 12.48 18.21 31.51
N SER A 255 11.73 17.68 32.47
CA SER A 255 10.39 17.23 32.24
C SER A 255 9.58 18.50 32.06
N ARG A 256 8.88 18.64 30.93
CA ARG A 256 7.77 19.60 30.81
C ARG A 256 6.56 19.17 31.67
N GLN A 257 6.83 18.60 32.84
CA GLN A 257 5.86 18.37 33.91
C GLN A 257 6.06 19.48 34.93
N GLN A 258 5.73 20.71 34.56
CA GLN A 258 4.96 21.47 35.54
C GLN A 258 3.70 20.63 35.82
N PRO A 259 3.17 20.60 37.06
CA PRO A 259 1.83 20.11 37.31
C PRO A 259 0.91 21.03 36.50
N ARG A 260 0.63 20.65 35.25
CA ARG A 260 -0.52 21.17 34.55
C ARG A 260 -1.67 20.65 35.39
N GLU A 261 -2.38 21.55 36.07
CA GLU A 261 -3.76 21.30 36.45
C GLU A 261 -4.37 20.51 35.30
N VAL A 262 -4.87 19.31 35.61
CA VAL A 262 -5.38 18.38 34.61
C VAL A 262 -6.61 19.04 34.01
N ARG A 263 -6.39 19.90 33.02
CA ARG A 263 -7.45 20.33 32.12
C ARG A 263 -7.98 19.03 31.55
N PRO A 264 -9.28 18.73 31.69
CA PRO A 264 -9.84 17.53 31.10
C PRO A 264 -9.42 17.55 29.63
N LYS A 265 -8.63 16.55 29.23
CA LYS A 265 -8.29 16.38 27.82
C LYS A 265 -9.65 16.23 27.15
N LEU A 266 -9.96 17.05 26.15
CA LEU A 266 -11.09 16.74 25.27
C LEU A 266 -10.87 15.29 24.86
N THR A 267 -11.78 14.40 25.28
CA THR A 267 -11.83 13.05 24.77
C THR A 267 -11.78 13.20 23.25
N LYS A 268 -10.80 12.59 22.59
CA LYS A 268 -10.75 12.61 21.14
C LYS A 268 -12.10 12.07 20.71
N GLN A 269 -12.99 12.93 20.21
CA GLN A 269 -14.21 12.48 19.57
C GLN A 269 -13.74 11.51 18.49
N THR A 270 -14.05 10.22 18.65
CA THR A 270 -13.78 9.21 17.63
C THR A 270 -14.72 9.51 16.48
N ARG A 271 -14.35 10.51 15.67
CA ARG A 271 -15.09 10.79 14.45
C ARG A 271 -14.98 9.54 13.59
N PRO A 272 -16.09 9.01 13.07
CA PRO A 272 -16.05 7.91 12.12
C PRO A 272 -15.06 8.24 11.02
N VAL A 273 -14.16 7.31 10.71
CA VAL A 273 -13.23 7.49 9.60
C VAL A 273 -14.06 7.46 8.31
N PRO A 274 -14.05 8.54 7.51
CA PRO A 274 -14.80 8.58 6.26
C PRO A 274 -14.28 7.49 5.33
N TRP A 275 -15.19 6.86 4.59
CA TRP A 275 -14.81 5.89 3.57
C TRP A 275 -14.20 6.58 2.36
N SER A 276 -13.36 5.85 1.63
CA SER A 276 -12.88 6.31 0.32
C SER A 276 -14.00 6.21 -0.72
N SER A 277 -14.00 7.12 -1.71
CA SER A 277 -14.91 7.07 -2.87
C SER A 277 -14.81 5.73 -3.60
N ALA A 278 -13.60 5.18 -3.72
CA ALA A 278 -13.34 3.90 -4.35
C ALA A 278 -13.99 2.71 -3.62
N ARG A 279 -13.99 2.71 -2.27
CA ARG A 279 -14.65 1.67 -1.47
C ARG A 279 -16.18 1.80 -1.58
N ALA A 280 -16.68 3.03 -1.48
CA ALA A 280 -18.11 3.28 -1.58
C ALA A 280 -18.68 2.97 -2.98
N SER A 281 -17.92 3.23 -4.06
CA SER A 281 -18.36 2.91 -5.43
C SER A 281 -18.56 1.42 -5.66
N TRP A 282 -17.72 0.56 -5.04
CA TRP A 282 -17.88 -0.88 -5.12
C TRP A 282 -19.21 -1.36 -4.53
N ILE A 283 -19.64 -0.82 -3.39
CA ILE A 283 -20.93 -1.18 -2.79
C ILE A 283 -22.10 -0.81 -3.71
N LEU A 284 -22.03 0.35 -4.37
CA LEU A 284 -23.11 0.82 -5.25
C LEU A 284 -23.24 -0.01 -6.53
N VAL A 285 -22.14 -0.63 -6.99
CA VAL A 285 -22.10 -1.45 -8.22
C VAL A 285 -22.27 -2.94 -7.92
N LYS A 286 -21.92 -3.38 -6.71
CA LYS A 286 -22.03 -4.78 -6.27
C LYS A 286 -23.50 -5.20 -6.18
N ASP A 287 -23.74 -6.49 -6.46
CA ASP A 287 -25.06 -7.08 -6.34
C ASP A 287 -25.57 -6.98 -4.89
N ARG A 288 -26.82 -6.53 -4.73
CA ARG A 288 -27.46 -6.35 -3.41
C ARG A 288 -27.49 -7.62 -2.59
N ALA A 289 -27.60 -8.77 -3.25
CA ALA A 289 -27.59 -10.07 -2.59
C ALA A 289 -26.22 -10.42 -1.99
N GLN A 290 -25.14 -9.81 -2.49
CA GLN A 290 -23.76 -10.07 -2.07
C GLN A 290 -23.24 -9.05 -1.06
N LEU A 291 -24.02 -8.03 -0.73
CA LEU A 291 -23.64 -7.03 0.27
C LEU A 291 -23.70 -7.63 1.67
N ASP A 292 -22.64 -7.43 2.45
CA ASP A 292 -22.67 -7.79 3.87
C ASP A 292 -23.53 -6.81 4.67
N GLU A 293 -23.86 -7.17 5.92
CA GLU A 293 -24.74 -6.36 6.77
C GLU A 293 -24.14 -4.97 7.08
N GLN A 294 -22.81 -4.85 7.12
CA GLN A 294 -22.13 -3.59 7.38
C GLN A 294 -22.16 -2.68 6.15
N GLU A 295 -21.97 -3.25 4.97
CA GLU A 295 -22.06 -2.61 3.66
C GLU A 295 -23.48 -2.09 3.40
N LYS A 296 -24.51 -2.89 3.70
CA LYS A 296 -25.92 -2.47 3.64
C LYS A 296 -26.19 -1.28 4.55
N ALA A 297 -25.82 -1.39 5.82
CA ALA A 297 -26.01 -0.30 6.77
C ALA A 297 -25.23 0.97 6.40
N ALA A 298 -24.02 0.83 5.82
CA ALA A 298 -23.25 1.97 5.33
C ALA A 298 -23.94 2.66 4.15
N LEU A 299 -24.51 1.88 3.23
CA LEU A 299 -25.26 2.42 2.11
C LEU A 299 -26.54 3.12 2.53
N GLU A 300 -27.28 2.57 3.49
CA GLU A 300 -28.47 3.23 4.06
C GLU A 300 -28.12 4.59 4.66
N ARG A 301 -27.01 4.69 5.40
CA ARG A 301 -26.52 5.97 5.94
C ARG A 301 -26.13 6.97 4.84
N MET A 302 -25.53 6.49 3.75
CA MET A 302 -25.22 7.33 2.59
C MET A 302 -26.49 7.83 1.90
N ILE A 303 -27.47 6.95 1.68
CA ILE A 303 -28.77 7.29 1.08
C ILE A 303 -29.54 8.28 1.94
N ALA A 304 -29.55 8.11 3.26
CA ALA A 304 -30.19 9.03 4.20
C ALA A 304 -29.57 10.44 4.15
N THR A 305 -28.30 10.55 3.76
CA THR A 305 -27.60 11.84 3.62
C THR A 305 -27.91 12.52 2.28
N ASP A 306 -27.95 11.75 1.18
CA ASP A 306 -28.18 12.29 -0.16
C ASP A 306 -28.97 11.32 -1.05
N LYS A 307 -30.17 11.75 -1.45
CA LYS A 307 -31.10 10.98 -2.28
C LYS A 307 -30.57 10.68 -3.70
N GLN A 308 -29.62 11.45 -4.23
CA GLN A 308 -28.99 11.12 -5.51
C GLN A 308 -28.17 9.82 -5.44
N ILE A 309 -27.69 9.42 -4.25
CA ILE A 309 -26.98 8.14 -4.06
C ILE A 309 -27.94 6.97 -4.28
N GLU A 310 -29.19 7.10 -3.84
CA GLU A 310 -30.25 6.11 -4.08
C GLU A 310 -30.49 5.93 -5.58
N VAL A 311 -30.72 7.03 -6.30
CA VAL A 311 -30.94 7.02 -7.76
C VAL A 311 -29.75 6.40 -8.48
N THR A 312 -28.52 6.79 -8.10
CA THR A 312 -27.29 6.25 -8.70
C THR A 312 -27.15 4.76 -8.45
N ALA A 313 -27.45 4.28 -7.24
CA ALA A 313 -27.35 2.88 -6.90
C ALA A 313 -28.39 2.02 -7.66
N GLN A 314 -29.62 2.53 -7.81
CA GLN A 314 -30.66 1.87 -8.62
C GLN A 314 -30.27 1.79 -10.10
N LEU A 315 -29.72 2.88 -10.66
CA LEU A 315 -29.25 2.90 -12.04
C LEU A 315 -28.07 1.97 -12.25
N ALA A 316 -27.11 1.95 -11.32
CA ALA A 316 -25.96 1.05 -11.38
C ALA A 316 -26.40 -0.41 -11.35
N GLU A 317 -27.28 -0.78 -10.41
CA GLU A 317 -27.82 -2.14 -10.29
C GLU A 317 -28.55 -2.59 -11.56
N ARG A 318 -29.43 -1.74 -12.10
CA ARG A 318 -30.13 -2.00 -13.37
C ARG A 318 -29.16 -2.21 -14.52
N PHE A 319 -28.10 -1.41 -14.61
CA PHE A 319 -27.10 -1.53 -15.67
C PHE A 319 -26.30 -2.83 -15.54
N VAL A 320 -25.82 -3.16 -14.34
CA VAL A 320 -25.07 -4.40 -14.08
C VAL A 320 -25.92 -5.62 -14.42
N LYS A 321 -27.20 -5.62 -14.00
CA LYS A 321 -28.14 -6.70 -14.33
C LYS A 321 -28.37 -6.81 -15.83
N MET A 322 -28.56 -5.68 -16.52
CA MET A 322 -28.74 -5.64 -17.97
C MET A 322 -27.53 -6.21 -18.73
N VAL A 323 -26.31 -5.83 -18.34
CA VAL A 323 -25.07 -6.34 -18.94
C VAL A 323 -24.91 -7.84 -18.69
N LYS A 324 -25.13 -8.30 -17.45
CA LYS A 324 -25.06 -9.74 -17.10
C LYS A 324 -26.10 -10.58 -17.84
N GLN A 325 -27.31 -10.06 -18.02
CA GLN A 325 -28.42 -10.76 -18.69
C GLN A 325 -28.43 -10.57 -20.22
N LYS A 326 -27.48 -9.81 -20.77
CA LYS A 326 -27.41 -9.45 -22.20
C LYS A 326 -28.74 -8.85 -22.73
N ALA A 327 -29.46 -8.12 -21.88
CA ALA A 327 -30.81 -7.60 -22.15
C ALA A 327 -30.76 -6.23 -22.86
N ALA A 328 -30.39 -6.22 -24.14
CA ALA A 328 -30.18 -4.99 -24.92
C ALA A 328 -31.43 -4.09 -25.05
N ASN A 329 -32.62 -4.67 -24.99
CA ASN A 329 -33.91 -3.96 -25.09
C ASN A 329 -34.13 -2.92 -23.97
N ASN A 330 -33.47 -3.07 -22.83
CA ASN A 330 -33.62 -2.15 -21.69
C ASN A 330 -32.63 -0.97 -21.73
N LEU A 331 -31.68 -0.96 -22.67
CA LEU A 331 -30.60 0.03 -22.72
C LEU A 331 -31.12 1.44 -23.03
N GLU A 332 -32.03 1.58 -24.00
CA GLU A 332 -32.54 2.89 -24.40
C GLU A 332 -33.31 3.56 -23.25
N GLN A 333 -34.11 2.79 -22.51
CA GLN A 333 -34.79 3.30 -21.32
C GLN A 333 -33.79 3.67 -20.23
N TRP A 334 -32.76 2.85 -20.03
CA TRP A 334 -31.70 3.15 -19.06
C TRP A 334 -30.96 4.46 -19.38
N LEU A 335 -30.67 4.72 -20.66
CA LEU A 335 -30.03 5.97 -21.10
C LEU A 335 -30.91 7.19 -20.82
N LYS A 336 -32.22 7.10 -21.08
CA LYS A 336 -33.19 8.16 -20.76
C LYS A 336 -33.21 8.44 -19.26
N ASP A 337 -33.27 7.39 -18.44
CA ASP A 337 -33.30 7.50 -16.98
C ASP A 337 -31.97 8.07 -16.43
N ALA A 338 -30.84 7.67 -17.01
CA ALA A 338 -29.52 8.20 -16.64
C ALA A 338 -29.40 9.71 -16.94
N VAL A 339 -29.92 10.17 -18.08
CA VAL A 339 -29.99 11.60 -18.42
C VAL A 339 -30.93 12.35 -17.48
N ALA A 340 -32.10 11.79 -17.20
CA ALA A 340 -33.10 12.37 -16.31
C ALA A 340 -32.64 12.45 -14.83
N SER A 341 -31.73 11.57 -14.42
CA SER A 341 -31.21 11.52 -13.04
C SER A 341 -30.50 12.80 -12.57
N GLY A 342 -30.03 13.63 -13.51
CA GLY A 342 -29.26 14.84 -13.20
C GLY A 342 -27.84 14.57 -12.67
N VAL A 343 -27.41 13.31 -12.59
CA VAL A 343 -26.09 12.92 -12.08
C VAL A 343 -25.05 13.07 -13.18
N ARG A 344 -24.34 14.19 -13.21
CA ARG A 344 -23.37 14.54 -14.27
C ARG A 344 -22.42 13.40 -14.69
N PRO A 345 -21.78 12.65 -13.77
CA PRO A 345 -20.91 11.54 -14.17
C PRO A 345 -21.64 10.41 -14.91
N LEU A 346 -22.88 10.08 -14.52
CA LEU A 346 -23.69 9.07 -15.21
C LEU A 346 -24.19 9.58 -16.57
N ILE A 347 -24.49 10.87 -16.69
CA ILE A 347 -24.84 11.50 -17.97
C ILE A 347 -23.65 11.42 -18.93
N SER A 348 -22.43 11.71 -18.44
CA SER A 348 -21.22 11.59 -19.25
C SER A 348 -21.00 10.16 -19.70
N PHE A 349 -21.14 9.19 -18.80
CA PHE A 349 -21.05 7.77 -19.11
C PHE A 349 -22.08 7.32 -20.17
N ALA A 350 -23.33 7.78 -20.04
CA ALA A 350 -24.40 7.46 -20.98
C ALA A 350 -24.16 8.04 -22.39
N LYS A 351 -23.45 9.17 -22.49
CA LYS A 351 -23.16 9.84 -23.77
C LYS A 351 -21.99 9.23 -24.54
N GLY A 352 -21.15 8.41 -23.90
CA GLY A 352 -19.99 7.77 -24.52
C GLY A 352 -18.68 8.31 -24.00
#